data_AF-A0A249T2V6-F1
#
_entry.id   AF-A0A249T2V6-F1
#
_cell.length_a   1.000
_cell.length_b   1.000
_cell.length_c   1.000
_cell.angle_alpha   90.00
_cell.angle_beta   90.00
_cell.angle_gamma   90.00
#
_symmetry.space_group_name_H-M   'P 1'
#
loop_
_entity.id
_entity.type
_entity.pdbx_description
1 polymer ?
#
loop_
_entity_poly.entity_id
_entity_poly.type
_entity_poly.pdbx_seq_one_letter_code
_entity_poly.pdbx_strand_id
1 'polypeptide(L)' 'MEQNNIENNSDFTRSWVSSSRFLFYVKVGCILAFVLGGCYNLYKHRYKGKPDVAVPESTLYNPKYK' A
#
# COMPACT_ATOMS: atom_id res chain seq x y z
N MET A 1 5.15 48.46 9.86
CA MET A 1 4.64 47.44 8.92
C MET A 1 3.22 47.12 9.34
N GLU A 2 2.21 47.67 8.67
CA GLU A 2 0.81 47.34 8.99
C GLU A 2 0.49 45.93 8.51
N GLN A 3 0.16 45.03 9.45
CA GLN A 3 -0.35 43.70 9.13
C GLN A 3 -1.81 43.83 8.69
N ASN A 4 -2.04 43.77 7.38
CA ASN A 4 -3.38 43.64 6.81
C ASN A 4 -3.86 42.18 7.01
N ASN A 5 -4.46 41.88 8.17
CA ASN A 5 -5.09 40.58 8.43
C ASN A 5 -6.47 40.56 7.76
N ILE A 6 -6.50 40.16 6.49
CA ILE A 6 -7.76 39.90 5.78
C ILE A 6 -8.37 38.65 6.42
N GLU A 7 -9.51 38.79 7.11
CA GLU A 7 -10.16 37.66 7.78
C GLU A 7 -10.59 36.59 6.76
N ASN A 8 -9.83 35.51 6.68
CA ASN A 8 -10.15 34.38 5.82
C ASN A 8 -11.08 33.41 6.56
N ASN A 9 -12.39 33.53 6.33
CA ASN A 9 -13.40 32.65 6.92
C ASN A 9 -13.39 31.22 6.36
N SER A 10 -12.63 30.95 5.29
CA SER A 10 -12.50 29.63 4.68
C SER A 10 -11.23 28.87 5.10
N ASP A 11 -10.50 29.36 6.11
CA ASP A 11 -9.26 28.75 6.54
C ASP A 11 -9.47 27.37 7.20
N PHE A 12 -8.83 26.36 6.62
CA PHE A 12 -8.84 24.98 7.08
C PHE A 12 -8.32 24.81 8.51
N THR A 13 -7.39 25.67 8.95
CA THR A 13 -6.75 25.57 10.27
C THR A 13 -7.60 26.16 11.40
N ARG A 14 -8.65 26.91 11.06
CA ARG A 14 -9.45 27.68 12.02
C ARG A 14 -10.41 26.84 12.85
N SER A 15 -10.86 25.69 12.33
CA SER A 15 -11.79 24.82 13.05
C SER A 15 -11.26 23.40 13.15
N TRP A 16 -10.78 23.06 14.34
CA TRP A 16 -10.21 21.75 14.63
C TRP A 16 -11.17 20.59 14.32
N VAL A 17 -12.47 20.83 14.52
CA VAL A 17 -13.54 19.86 14.21
C VAL A 17 -13.65 19.61 12.70
N SER A 18 -13.59 20.66 11.87
CA SER A 18 -13.64 20.51 10.40
C SER A 18 -12.36 19.85 9.88
N SER A 19 -11.19 20.28 10.38
CA SER A 19 -9.91 19.69 9.99
C SER A 19 -9.83 18.21 10.35
N SER A 20 -10.31 17.82 11.53
CA SER A 20 -10.32 16.42 11.99
C SER A 20 -11.17 15.53 11.08
N ARG A 21 -12.37 15.98 10.69
CA ARG A 21 -13.25 15.23 9.77
C ARG A 21 -12.59 15.03 8.41
N PHE A 22 -11.97 16.06 7.85
CA PHE A 22 -11.25 15.96 6.59
C PHE A 22 -10.08 14.98 6.69
N LEU A 23 -9.23 15.12 7.70
CA LEU A 23 -8.08 14.24 7.91
C LEU A 23 -8.50 12.79 8.14
N PHE A 24 -9.65 12.54 8.78
CA PHE A 24 -10.20 11.19 8.91
C PHE A 24 -10.44 10.54 7.55
N TYR A 25 -11.12 11.23 6.63
CA TYR A 25 -11.38 10.70 5.29
C TYR A 25 -10.10 10.47 4.49
N VAL A 26 -9.13 11.39 4.58
CA VAL A 26 -7.81 11.20 3.94
C VAL A 26 -7.12 9.95 4.48
N LYS A 27 -7.08 9.79 5.81
CA LYS A 27 -6.46 8.61 6.46
C LYS A 27 -7.13 7.31 6.02
N VAL A 28 -8.46 7.24 6.03
CA VAL A 28 -9.22 6.06 5.58
C VAL A 28 -8.92 5.77 4.11
N GLY A 29 -8.88 6.79 3.26
CA GLY A 29 -8.51 6.66 1.85
C GLY A 29 -7.09 6.11 1.65
N CYS A 30 -6.12 6.61 2.41
CA CYS A 30 -4.74 6.10 2.37
C CYS A 30 -4.64 4.63 2.81
N ILE A 31 -5.34 4.25 3.89
CA ILE A 31 -5.37 2.85 4.36
C ILE A 31 -5.99 1.94 3.30
N LEU A 32 -7.12 2.35 2.70
CA LEU A 32 -7.76 1.59 1.63
C LEU A 32 -6.84 1.43 0.42
N ALA A 33 -6.21 2.52 -0.03
CA ALA A 33 -5.27 2.48 -1.15
C ALA A 33 -4.07 1.55 -0.85
N PHE A 34 -3.55 1.59 0.37
CA PHE A 34 -2.45 0.72 0.80
C PHE A 34 -2.85 -0.76 0.81
N VAL A 35 -4.00 -1.10 1.40
CA VAL A 35 -4.49 -2.49 1.45
C VAL A 35 -4.75 -3.02 0.05
N LEU A 36 -5.47 -2.27 -0.79
CA LEU A 36 -5.78 -2.69 -2.17
C LEU A 36 -4.50 -2.82 -3.01
N GLY A 37 -3.59 -1.85 -2.91
CA GLY A 37 -2.29 -1.89 -3.59
C GLY A 37 -1.43 -3.08 -3.12
N GLY A 38 -1.45 -3.39 -1.82
CA GLY A 38 -0.78 -4.54 -1.23
C GLY A 38 -1.36 -5.87 -1.73
N CYS A 39 -2.68 -6.03 -1.68
CA CYS A 39 -3.38 -7.22 -2.18
C CYS A 39 -3.13 -7.44 -3.69
N TYR A 40 -3.18 -6.36 -4.49
CA TYR A 40 -2.93 -6.44 -5.92
C TYR A 40 -1.49 -6.88 -6.24
N ASN A 41 -0.49 -6.28 -5.58
CA ASN A 41 0.90 -6.68 -5.77
C ASN A 41 1.15 -8.12 -5.34
N LEU A 42 0.58 -8.54 -4.21
CA LEU A 42 0.70 -9.92 -3.73
C LEU A 42 0.08 -10.92 -4.72
N TYR A 43 -1.07 -10.59 -5.31
CA TYR A 43 -1.71 -11.40 -6.33
C TYR A 43 -0.84 -11.48 -7.61
N LYS A 44 -0.33 -10.35 -8.08
CA LYS A 44 0.50 -10.27 -9.29
C LYS A 44 1.81 -11.07 -9.16
N HIS A 45 2.43 -11.01 -7.99
CA HIS A 45 3.69 -11.70 -7.67
C HIS A 45 3.47 -13.04 -6.97
N ARG A 46 2.25 -13.58 -7.00
CA ARG A 46 1.95 -14.93 -6.51
C ARG A 46 2.83 -15.94 -7.22
N TYR A 47 3.25 -16.96 -6.49
CA TYR A 47 3.94 -18.12 -7.05
C TYR A 47 3.08 -18.77 -8.16
N LYS A 48 3.60 -18.75 -9.40
CA LYS A 48 2.86 -19.17 -10.60
C LYS A 48 2.86 -20.68 -10.84
N GLY A 49 3.54 -21.46 -10.00
CA GLY A 49 3.66 -22.92 -10.13
C GLY A 49 5.11 -23.38 -10.21
N LYS A 50 5.31 -24.69 -10.36
CA LYS A 50 6.63 -25.31 -10.53
C LYS A 50 7.14 -24.99 -11.95
N PRO A 51 8.19 -24.19 -12.12
CA PRO A 51 8.82 -24.06 -13.43
C PRO A 51 9.37 -25.43 -13.83
N ASP A 52 9.35 -25.74 -15.12
CA ASP A 52 9.99 -26.95 -15.65
C ASP A 52 11.51 -26.73 -15.65
N VAL A 53 12.09 -26.81 -14.45
CA VAL A 53 13.53 -26.75 -14.23
C VAL A 53 14.07 -28.16 -14.23
N ALA A 54 15.19 -28.38 -14.92
CA ALA A 54 15.93 -29.63 -14.86
C ALA A 54 16.45 -29.84 -13.43
N VAL A 55 15.68 -30.57 -12.63
CA VAL A 55 16.05 -30.95 -11.27
C VAL A 55 17.10 -32.05 -11.35
N PRO A 56 18.26 -31.94 -10.65
CA PRO A 56 19.26 -33.00 -10.65
C PRO A 56 18.67 -34.33 -10.15
N GLU A 57 18.94 -35.43 -10.86
CA GLU A 57 18.39 -36.75 -10.53
C GLU A 57 18.80 -37.29 -9.16
N SER A 58 19.87 -36.75 -8.57
CA SER A 58 20.32 -37.05 -7.21
C SER A 58 19.45 -36.43 -6.12
N THR A 59 18.59 -35.47 -6.46
CA THR A 59 17.66 -34.80 -5.53
C THR A 59 16.24 -35.39 -5.58
N LEU A 60 16.01 -36.38 -6.45
CA LEU A 60 14.75 -37.12 -6.47
C LEU A 60 14.59 -37.93 -5.17
N TYR A 61 13.33 -38.16 -4.78
CA TYR A 61 12.99 -39.01 -3.64
C TYR A 61 13.64 -40.41 -3.73
N ASN A 62 13.71 -40.95 -4.95
CA ASN A 62 14.55 -42.11 -5.25
C ASN A 62 15.72 -41.64 -6.13
N PRO A 63 16.90 -41.39 -5.56
CA PRO A 63 18.00 -40.76 -6.28
C PRO A 63 18.59 -41.73 -7.30
N LYS A 64 18.94 -41.21 -8.48
CA LYS A 64 19.74 -41.94 -9.47
C LYS A 64 21.14 -41.34 -9.51
N TYR A 65 22.14 -42.21 -9.35
CA TYR A 65 23.55 -41.86 -9.45
C TYR A 65 24.11 -42.41 -10.76
N LYS A 66 25.02 -41.69 -11.40
CA LYS A 66 25.76 -42.14 -12.59
C LYS A 66 26.97 -42.97 -12.19
#